data_AF-A0A499V9K7-F1
#
_entry.id   AF-A0A499V9K7-F1
#
_cell.length_a   1.000
_cell.length_b   1.000
_cell.length_c   1.000
_cell.angle_alpha   90.00
_cell.angle_beta   90.00
_cell.angle_gamma   90.00
#
_symmetry.space_group_name_H-M   'P 1'
#
loop_
_entity.id
_entity.type
_entity.pdbx_description
1 polymer ?
#
loop_
_entity_poly.entity_id
_entity_poly.type
_entity_poly.pdbx_seq_one_letter_code
_entity_poly.pdbx_strand_id
1 'polypeptide(L)'
;MNLAACAEETWAGDRPRSYMADLTVRLCRESGFEPRVACRFSNYLMLLQHVESGRSITLLPALAITPDHAVATRELSTPVHRNVAIAVRRGTTQRAAVHAVVAALRDHPELPALSAPRQRPGREQGGFGA
;
A
#
# COMPACT_ATOMS: atom_id res chain seq x y z
N MET A 1 13.06 3.67 6.44
CA MET A 1 13.72 4.50 5.42
C MET A 1 13.01 5.83 5.31
N ASN A 2 13.75 6.93 5.41
CA ASN A 2 13.23 8.27 5.19
C ASN A 2 13.16 8.54 3.67
N LEU A 3 12.00 8.94 3.16
CA LEU A 3 11.81 9.23 1.73
C LEU A 3 12.69 10.40 1.25
N ALA A 4 13.00 11.37 2.12
CA ALA A 4 13.87 12.49 1.75
C ALA A 4 15.26 12.04 1.29
N ALA A 5 15.75 10.89 1.78
CA ALA A 5 17.02 10.32 1.36
C ALA A 5 16.98 9.72 -0.06
N CYS A 6 15.80 9.61 -0.68
CA CYS A 6 15.58 9.12 -2.03
C CYS A 6 15.29 10.24 -3.05
N ALA A 7 15.56 11.51 -2.69
CA ALA A 7 15.22 12.66 -3.53
C ALA A 7 15.96 12.67 -4.88
N GLU A 8 17.22 12.25 -4.88
CA GLU A 8 18.07 12.23 -6.08
C GLU A 8 17.91 10.96 -6.94
N GLU A 9 17.23 9.96 -6.40
CA GLU A 9 17.06 8.67 -7.05
C GLU A 9 16.16 8.76 -8.30
N THR A 10 16.36 7.84 -9.23
CA THR A 10 15.47 7.69 -10.38
C THR A 10 14.26 6.84 -9.98
N TRP A 11 13.05 7.33 -10.20
CA TRP A 11 11.84 6.63 -9.81
C TRP A 11 11.16 5.91 -10.98
N ALA A 12 10.72 4.68 -10.73
CA ALA A 12 9.72 3.98 -11.52
C ALA A 12 8.37 4.06 -10.81
N GLY A 13 7.35 4.54 -11.53
CA GLY A 13 6.03 4.80 -10.97
C GLY A 13 4.92 3.96 -11.58
N ASP A 14 3.76 3.97 -10.93
CA ASP A 14 2.53 3.48 -11.53
C ASP A 14 1.98 4.48 -12.57
N ARG A 15 0.97 4.05 -13.32
CA ARG A 15 0.23 4.88 -14.27
C ARG A 15 -0.29 6.16 -13.58
N PRO A 16 -0.25 7.32 -14.27
CA PRO A 16 -0.80 8.55 -13.74
C PRO A 16 -2.26 8.38 -13.30
N ARG A 17 -2.66 9.08 -12.24
CA ARG A 17 -4.02 9.02 -11.66
C ARG A 17 -4.39 7.67 -11.04
N SER A 18 -3.43 6.77 -10.85
CA SER A 18 -3.63 5.62 -9.97
C SER A 18 -3.45 6.07 -8.52
N TYR A 19 -4.09 5.34 -7.60
CA TYR A 19 -3.91 5.56 -6.17
C TYR A 19 -2.43 5.55 -5.74
N MET A 20 -1.64 4.61 -6.27
CA MET A 20 -0.22 4.51 -5.92
C MET A 20 0.62 5.65 -6.50
N ALA A 21 0.32 6.09 -7.72
CA ALA A 21 1.01 7.22 -8.32
C ALA A 21 0.78 8.51 -7.51
N ASP A 22 -0.48 8.78 -7.16
CA ASP A 22 -0.85 9.97 -6.39
C ASP A 22 -0.31 9.90 -4.95
N LEU A 23 -0.36 8.72 -4.32
CA LEU A 23 0.19 8.48 -2.99
C LEU A 23 1.71 8.73 -2.97
N THR A 24 2.45 8.17 -3.94
CA THR A 24 3.91 8.32 -4.02
C THR A 24 4.28 9.79 -4.14
N VAL A 25 3.66 10.52 -5.08
CA VAL A 25 3.92 11.96 -5.26
C VAL A 25 3.61 12.74 -3.99
N ARG A 26 2.47 12.47 -3.33
CA ARG A 26 2.11 13.14 -2.08
C ARG A 26 3.15 12.90 -0.98
N LEU A 27 3.56 11.65 -0.76
CA LEU A 27 4.52 11.31 0.29
C LEU A 27 5.90 11.92 0.03
N CYS A 28 6.35 11.96 -1.23
CA CYS A 28 7.59 12.64 -1.60
C CYS A 28 7.50 14.14 -1.31
N ARG A 29 6.38 14.80 -1.67
CA ARG A 29 6.15 16.23 -1.40
C ARG A 29 6.12 16.54 0.09
N GLU A 30 5.43 15.71 0.88
CA GLU A 30 5.43 15.78 2.35
C GLU A 30 6.83 15.61 2.94
N SER A 31 7.70 14.89 2.22
CA SER A 31 9.12 14.70 2.57
C SER A 31 10.05 15.79 1.98
N GLY A 32 9.49 16.79 1.28
CA GLY A 32 10.21 17.96 0.79
C GLY A 32 10.74 17.88 -0.65
N PHE A 33 10.35 16.89 -1.47
CA PHE A 33 10.81 16.78 -2.85
C PHE A 33 9.74 16.27 -3.82
N GLU A 34 9.94 16.49 -5.13
CA GLU A 34 9.13 15.89 -6.19
C GLU A 34 9.90 14.73 -6.83
N PRO A 35 9.32 13.53 -7.00
CA PRO A 35 10.06 12.39 -7.51
C PRO A 35 10.35 12.53 -9.01
N ARG A 36 11.60 12.26 -9.43
CA ARG A 36 12.00 12.19 -10.84
C ARG A 36 11.59 10.85 -11.45
N VAL A 37 10.36 10.78 -11.95
CA VAL A 37 9.80 9.55 -12.54
C VAL A 37 10.27 9.36 -13.99
N ALA A 38 11.18 8.42 -14.23
CA ALA A 38 11.73 8.14 -15.57
C ALA A 38 10.84 7.20 -16.41
N CYS A 39 10.07 6.33 -15.76
CA CYS A 39 9.24 5.34 -16.43
C CYS A 39 7.99 5.04 -15.61
N ARG A 40 6.93 4.58 -16.29
CA ARG A 40 5.66 4.22 -15.67
C ARG A 40 5.16 2.90 -16.20
N PHE A 41 4.69 2.05 -15.28
CA PHE A 41 4.17 0.73 -15.60
C PHE A 41 2.72 0.59 -15.11
N SER A 42 1.95 -0.27 -15.77
CA SER A 42 0.54 -0.51 -15.46
C SER A 42 0.30 -1.65 -14.48
N ASN A 43 1.37 -2.35 -14.09
CA ASN A 43 1.40 -3.56 -13.28
C ASN A 43 2.66 -3.56 -12.40
N TYR A 44 2.53 -3.94 -11.14
CA TYR A 44 3.64 -4.03 -10.19
C TYR A 44 4.68 -5.09 -10.56
N LEU A 45 4.31 -6.18 -11.23
CA LEU A 45 5.29 -7.20 -11.66
C LEU A 45 6.32 -6.60 -12.63
N MET A 46 5.86 -5.86 -13.65
CA MET A 46 6.75 -5.18 -14.59
C MET A 46 7.60 -4.12 -13.90
N LEU A 47 7.02 -3.46 -12.90
CA LEU A 47 7.70 -2.44 -12.13
C LEU A 47 8.83 -3.05 -11.28
N LEU A 48 8.57 -4.18 -10.61
CA LEU A 48 9.57 -4.96 -9.87
C LEU A 48 10.69 -5.44 -10.79
N GLN A 49 10.36 -6.05 -11.93
CA GLN A 49 11.34 -6.49 -12.93
C GLN A 49 12.21 -5.33 -13.44
N HIS A 50 11.62 -4.14 -13.59
CA HIS A 50 12.37 -2.96 -13.99
C HIS A 50 13.34 -2.50 -12.89
N VAL A 51 12.92 -2.50 -11.62
CA VAL A 51 13.76 -2.17 -10.46
C VAL A 51 14.89 -3.19 -10.31
N GLU A 52 14.62 -4.48 -10.49
CA GLU A 52 15.64 -5.54 -10.51
C GLU A 52 16.75 -5.31 -11.54
N SER A 53 16.43 -4.64 -12.66
CA SER A 53 17.43 -4.28 -13.66
C SER A 53 18.40 -3.17 -13.22
N GLY A 54 18.23 -2.62 -12.00
CA GLY A 54 19.21 -1.79 -11.30
C GLY A 54 19.22 -0.31 -11.67
N ARG A 55 18.16 0.22 -12.27
CA ARG A 55 18.13 1.60 -12.83
C ARG A 55 17.18 2.56 -12.16
N SER A 56 16.34 2.08 -11.24
CA SER A 56 15.35 2.89 -10.56
C SER A 56 14.91 2.26 -9.24
N ILE A 57 14.30 3.08 -8.40
CA ILE A 57 13.60 2.66 -7.19
C ILE A 57 12.10 2.83 -7.36
N THR A 58 11.33 2.28 -6.43
CA THR A 58 9.88 2.43 -6.41
C THR A 58 9.29 2.36 -5.01
N LEU A 59 8.05 2.83 -4.87
CA LEU A 59 7.22 2.62 -3.71
C LEU A 59 6.07 1.66 -4.07
N LEU A 60 6.02 0.52 -3.37
CA LEU A 60 5.00 -0.51 -3.59
C LEU A 60 4.29 -0.85 -2.26
N PRO A 61 3.01 -1.29 -2.32
CA PRO A 61 2.37 -1.92 -1.17
C PRO A 61 3.14 -3.17 -0.76
N ALA A 62 3.23 -3.46 0.54
CA ALA A 62 3.95 -4.64 1.03
C ALA A 62 3.45 -5.96 0.40
N LEU A 63 2.14 -6.07 0.12
CA LEU A 63 1.55 -7.23 -0.56
C LEU A 63 1.95 -7.40 -2.03
N ALA A 64 2.50 -6.38 -2.68
CA ALA A 64 2.88 -6.45 -4.08
C ALA A 64 4.28 -7.06 -4.28
N ILE A 65 5.04 -7.26 -3.20
CA ILE A 65 6.43 -7.75 -3.26
C ILE A 65 6.44 -9.23 -2.89
N THR A 66 6.87 -10.06 -3.83
CA THR A 66 7.06 -11.49 -3.63
C THR A 66 8.56 -11.82 -3.41
N PRO A 67 8.89 -12.90 -2.66
CA PRO A 67 10.27 -13.21 -2.28
C PRO A 67 11.21 -13.62 -3.42
N ASP A 68 10.66 -13.87 -4.61
CA ASP A 68 11.37 -14.31 -5.82
C ASP A 68 12.13 -13.20 -6.52
N HIS A 69 11.92 -11.94 -6.12
CA HIS A 69 12.61 -10.81 -6.73
C HIS A 69 13.93 -10.45 -6.03
N ALA A 70 15.00 -10.25 -6.81
CA ALA A 70 16.32 -9.82 -6.39
C ALA A 70 16.38 -8.30 -6.09
N VAL A 71 15.47 -7.82 -5.23
CA VAL A 71 15.39 -6.41 -4.80
C VAL A 71 15.62 -6.26 -3.31
N ALA A 72 16.30 -5.18 -2.91
CA ALA A 72 16.35 -4.79 -1.51
C ALA A 72 15.07 -4.03 -1.14
N THR A 73 14.31 -4.55 -0.17
CA THR A 73 13.14 -3.85 0.38
C THR A 73 13.52 -3.04 1.62
N ARG A 74 12.88 -1.88 1.75
CA ARG A 74 13.04 -0.98 2.89
C ARG A 74 11.68 -0.43 3.28
N GLU A 75 11.27 -0.66 4.52
CA GLU A 75 10.05 -0.07 5.07
C GLU A 75 10.21 1.43 5.24
N LEU A 76 9.13 2.19 5.10
CA LEU A 76 9.12 3.63 5.37
C LEU A 76 9.29 3.89 6.88
N SER A 77 10.06 4.92 7.24
CA SER A 77 10.25 5.32 8.65
C SER A 77 8.94 5.77 9.30
N THR A 78 8.08 6.43 8.51
CA THR A 78 6.72 6.75 8.89
C THR A 78 5.81 5.73 8.19
N PRO A 79 5.19 4.78 8.92
CA PRO A 79 4.34 3.78 8.32
C PRO A 79 3.13 4.40 7.62
N VAL A 80 2.89 3.99 6.38
CA VAL A 80 1.70 4.38 5.63
C VAL A 80 0.79 3.16 5.53
N HIS A 81 -0.32 3.21 6.24
CA HIS A 81 -1.29 2.11 6.25
C HIS A 81 -2.32 2.28 5.15
N ARG A 82 -2.61 1.18 4.45
CA ARG A 82 -3.71 1.09 3.49
C ARG A 82 -4.78 0.17 4.05
N ASN A 83 -6.03 0.63 4.03
CA ASN A 83 -7.17 -0.21 4.38
C ASN A 83 -7.60 -1.03 3.15
N VAL A 84 -7.63 -2.35 3.29
CA VAL A 84 -8.19 -3.28 2.31
C VAL A 84 -9.59 -3.68 2.77
N ALA A 85 -10.59 -3.45 1.93
CA ALA A 85 -11.98 -3.70 2.28
C ALA A 85 -12.64 -4.66 1.28
N ILE A 86 -13.58 -5.46 1.78
CA ILE A 86 -14.44 -6.32 0.97
C ILE A 86 -15.76 -5.57 0.77
N ALA A 87 -16.09 -5.24 -0.47
CA ALA A 87 -17.37 -4.64 -0.84
C ALA A 87 -18.27 -5.68 -1.53
N VAL A 88 -19.47 -5.87 -0.99
CA VAL A 88 -20.49 -6.78 -1.53
C VAL A 88 -21.78 -6.03 -1.80
N ARG A 89 -22.50 -6.37 -2.87
CA ARG A 89 -23.80 -5.77 -3.17
C ARG A 89 -24.81 -6.19 -2.09
N ARG A 90 -25.70 -5.28 -1.71
CA ARG A 90 -26.82 -5.62 -0.82
C ARG A 90 -27.65 -6.75 -1.45
N GLY A 91 -27.82 -7.87 -0.74
CA GLY A 91 -28.53 -9.06 -1.23
C GLY A 91 -27.65 -10.18 -1.80
N THR A 92 -26.39 -9.92 -2.20
CA THR A 92 -25.47 -11.00 -2.62
C THR A 92 -24.87 -11.79 -1.46
N THR A 93 -24.98 -11.27 -0.23
CA THR A 93 -24.55 -11.94 1.01
C THR A 93 -25.33 -13.21 1.33
N GLN A 94 -26.48 -13.46 0.70
CA GLN A 94 -27.22 -14.72 0.82
C GLN A 94 -26.64 -15.86 -0.04
N ARG A 95 -25.72 -15.56 -0.96
CA ARG A 95 -25.08 -16.60 -1.79
C ARG A 95 -23.97 -17.28 -1.00
N ALA A 96 -24.13 -18.58 -0.75
CA ALA A 96 -23.18 -19.39 0.01
C ALA A 96 -21.73 -19.25 -0.52
N ALA A 97 -21.54 -19.20 -1.84
CA ALA A 97 -20.21 -19.02 -2.45
C ALA A 97 -19.54 -17.68 -2.08
N VAL A 98 -20.29 -16.58 -2.04
CA VAL A 98 -19.76 -15.27 -1.63
C VAL A 98 -19.39 -15.30 -0.16
N HIS A 99 -20.25 -15.88 0.68
CA HIS A 99 -19.96 -16.03 2.10
C HIS A 99 -18.70 -16.87 2.34
N ALA A 100 -18.53 -17.98 1.62
CA ALA A 100 -17.36 -18.84 1.71
C ALA A 100 -16.05 -18.09 1.38
N VAL A 101 -16.02 -17.32 0.28
CA VAL A 101 -14.84 -16.52 -0.08
C VAL A 101 -14.56 -15.44 0.95
N VAL A 102 -15.58 -14.72 1.43
CA VAL A 102 -15.39 -13.68 2.45
C VAL A 102 -14.91 -14.27 3.77
N ALA A 103 -15.42 -15.43 4.16
CA ALA A 103 -14.95 -16.15 5.34
C ALA A 103 -13.48 -16.55 5.18
N ALA A 104 -13.11 -17.16 4.06
CA ALA A 104 -11.72 -17.55 3.79
C ALA A 104 -10.76 -16.35 3.75
N LEU A 105 -11.16 -15.20 3.20
CA LEU A 105 -10.35 -13.98 3.20
C LEU A 105 -10.16 -13.39 4.60
N ARG A 106 -11.13 -13.58 5.50
CA ARG A 106 -11.04 -13.11 6.89
C ARG A 106 -10.23 -14.06 7.77
N ASP A 107 -10.32 -15.35 7.51
CA ASP A 107 -9.59 -16.42 8.18
C ASP A 107 -8.16 -16.62 7.64
N HIS A 108 -7.54 -15.53 7.19
CA HIS A 108 -6.15 -15.55 6.77
C HIS A 108 -5.20 -15.63 7.99
N PRO A 109 -4.04 -16.28 7.86
CA PRO A 109 -2.98 -16.17 8.85
C PRO A 109 -2.56 -14.70 8.99
N GLU A 110 -1.98 -14.33 10.13
CA GLU A 110 -1.41 -13.00 10.34
C GLU A 110 -0.42 -12.67 9.20
N LEU A 111 -0.84 -11.76 8.32
CA LEU A 111 -0.01 -11.18 7.29
C LEU A 111 0.46 -9.82 7.83
N PRO A 112 1.75 -9.63 8.16
CA PRO A 112 2.26 -8.35 8.67
C PRO A 112 1.89 -7.15 7.78
N ALA A 113 1.81 -7.39 6.46
CA ALA A 113 1.40 -6.41 5.46
C ALA A 113 -0.09 -5.98 5.55
N LEU A 114 -0.93 -6.78 6.21
CA LEU A 114 -2.36 -6.55 6.43
C LEU A 114 -2.72 -6.33 7.91
N SER A 115 -1.75 -6.43 8.83
CA SER A 115 -2.01 -6.25 10.26
C SER A 115 -2.68 -4.89 10.51
N ALA A 116 -3.80 -4.93 11.24
CA ALA A 116 -4.61 -3.76 11.51
C ALA A 116 -3.78 -2.67 12.22
N PRO A 117 -4.04 -1.38 11.96
CA PRO A 117 -3.50 -0.32 12.82
C PRO A 117 -3.93 -0.61 14.26
N ARG A 118 -2.99 -0.59 15.22
CA ARG A 118 -3.33 -0.64 16.65
C ARG A 118 -4.40 0.43 16.90
N GLN A 119 -5.60 0.01 17.33
CA GLN A 119 -6.68 0.94 17.65
C GLN A 119 -6.15 1.99 18.64
N ARG A 120 -6.29 3.27 18.31
CA ARG A 120 -6.10 4.34 19.31
C ARG A 120 -7.18 4.13 20.38
N PRO A 121 -6.85 4.16 21.68
CA PRO A 121 -7.85 4.08 22.73
C PRO A 121 -8.90 5.16 22.48
N GLY A 122 -10.17 4.74 22.48
CA GLY A 122 -11.31 5.58 22.12
C GLY A 122 -11.35 6.83 22.97
N ARG A 123 -11.60 7.98 22.34
CA ARG A 123 -12.09 9.16 23.05
C ARG A 123 -13.37 8.75 23.76
N GLU A 124 -13.32 8.72 25.09
CA GLU A 124 -14.48 8.61 25.95
C GLU A 124 -15.52 9.63 25.50
N GLN A 125 -16.73 9.12 25.22
CA GLN A 125 -17.90 9.96 24.99
C GLN A 125 -18.20 10.67 26.30
N GLY A 126 -17.81 11.95 26.39
CA GLY A 126 -18.27 12.84 27.45
C GLY A 126 -19.79 12.85 27.45
N GLY A 127 -20.36 12.41 28.58
CA GLY A 127 -21.79 12.24 28.77
C GLY A 127 -22.60 13.49 28.43
N PHE A 128 -23.72 13.24 27.77
CA PHE A 128 -24.82 14.21 27.72
C PHE A 128 -25.62 14.04 29.01
N GLY A 129 -25.42 14.97 29.94
CA GLY A 129 -26.20 15.08 31.16
C GLY A 129 -26.60 16.53 31.39
N ALA A 130 -27.83 16.87 31.03
CA ALA A 130 -28.83 17.62 31.79
C ALA A 130 -30.02 17.95 30.87
#